data_AF-A0A0R2V645-F1
#
_entry.id   AF-A0A0R2V645-F1
#
_cell.length_a   1.000
_cell.length_b   1.000
_cell.length_c   1.000
_cell.angle_alpha   90.00
_cell.angle_beta   90.00
_cell.angle_gamma   90.00
#
_symmetry.space_group_name_H-M   'P 1'
#
loop_
_entity.id
_entity.type
_entity.pdbx_description
1 polymer ?
#
loop_
_entity_poly.entity_id
_entity_poly.type
_entity_poly.pdbx_seq_one_letter_code
_entity_poly.pdbx_strand_id
1 'polypeptide(L)'
;MYLIQNAQIWSPEPLGIADILVAGGRVAAMGPNLDVRVPGLRSVDLQGAVLTPGLIDQHVHVAGAGGKRGFSSLTGEISMDEFMAVGSTTVVGLLGTDGATRSIEALYAKVQGLNEQGMSAYMFTGYYGMDPKHVTGSIQGDMVFIQPVLGCKIAISDIRSSFPTATDLMRRVREVVVGGMVSGKKGILHFHLGGAASQMDVLFEMLDHFEAPIQHLSPTHVARTESLFTQAIEFALRGGSIDITTGASKYTDPHLAALRALEAG
;
A
#
# COMPACT_ATOMS: atom_id res chain seq x y z
N MET A 1 2.74 -27.22 13.09
CA MET A 1 3.77 -27.07 12.04
C MET A 1 3.21 -27.63 10.75
N TYR A 2 3.56 -27.02 9.62
CA TYR A 2 3.16 -27.48 8.29
C TYR A 2 4.39 -27.81 7.47
N LEU A 3 4.37 -28.93 6.74
CA LEU A 3 5.32 -29.24 5.69
C LEU A 3 4.59 -29.18 4.36
N ILE A 4 4.90 -28.18 3.55
CA ILE A 4 4.38 -28.05 2.19
C ILE A 4 5.39 -28.74 1.29
N GLN A 5 4.98 -29.74 0.52
CA GLN A 5 5.87 -30.60 -0.26
C GLN A 5 5.69 -30.41 -1.76
N ASN A 6 6.75 -30.66 -2.52
CA ASN A 6 6.76 -30.68 -3.98
C ASN A 6 6.15 -29.42 -4.62
N ALA A 7 6.47 -28.24 -4.10
CA ALA A 7 5.94 -26.98 -4.62
C ALA A 7 6.91 -26.39 -5.65
N GLN A 8 6.39 -25.90 -6.78
CA GLN A 8 7.18 -25.08 -7.71
C GLN A 8 7.28 -23.65 -7.14
N ILE A 9 8.43 -23.31 -6.56
CA ILE A 9 8.60 -22.05 -5.81
C ILE A 9 8.92 -20.88 -6.74
N TRP A 10 8.27 -19.75 -6.49
CA TRP A 10 8.54 -18.44 -7.12
C TRP A 10 8.74 -17.38 -6.03
N SER A 11 9.91 -16.72 -5.96
CA SER A 11 10.21 -15.75 -4.89
C SER A 11 11.25 -14.66 -5.23
N PRO A 12 10.93 -13.67 -6.07
CA PRO A 12 9.89 -13.67 -7.10
C PRO A 12 10.31 -14.48 -8.34
N GLU A 13 11.60 -14.76 -8.49
CA GLU A 13 12.16 -15.63 -9.54
C GLU A 13 11.86 -17.11 -9.26
N PRO A 14 11.79 -17.97 -10.31
CA PRO A 14 11.59 -19.40 -10.12
C PRO A 14 12.80 -20.04 -9.43
N LEU A 15 12.54 -20.78 -8.35
CA LEU A 15 13.57 -21.50 -7.57
C LEU A 15 13.54 -23.02 -7.76
N GLY A 16 12.63 -23.51 -8.61
CA GLY A 16 12.44 -24.94 -8.86
C GLY A 16 11.50 -25.61 -7.85
N ILE A 17 11.49 -26.95 -7.86
CA ILE A 17 10.66 -27.75 -6.96
C ILE A 17 11.35 -27.90 -5.61
N ALA A 18 10.66 -27.54 -4.53
CA ALA A 18 11.15 -27.68 -3.16
C ALA A 18 10.02 -27.89 -2.15
N ASP A 19 10.41 -28.27 -0.94
CA ASP A 19 9.54 -28.33 0.23
C ASP A 19 9.74 -27.08 1.10
N ILE A 20 8.70 -26.67 1.83
CA ILE A 20 8.72 -25.57 2.79
C ILE A 20 8.19 -26.07 4.15
N LEU A 21 9.03 -25.94 5.18
CA LEU A 21 8.62 -26.14 6.57
C LEU A 21 8.17 -24.81 7.17
N VAL A 22 6.94 -24.77 7.68
CA VAL A 22 6.38 -23.63 8.42
C VAL A 22 6.21 -23.98 9.90
N ALA A 23 6.85 -23.20 10.77
CA ALA A 23 6.78 -23.33 12.21
C ALA A 23 6.59 -21.97 12.88
N GLY A 24 5.70 -21.89 13.87
CA GLY A 24 5.42 -20.64 14.59
C GLY A 24 5.00 -19.46 13.69
N GLY A 25 4.30 -19.74 12.59
CA GLY A 25 3.90 -18.72 11.61
C GLY A 25 5.03 -18.18 10.72
N ARG A 26 6.20 -18.83 10.70
CA ARG A 26 7.36 -18.44 9.88
C ARG A 26 7.84 -19.59 9.02
N VAL A 27 8.45 -19.26 7.89
CA VAL A 27 9.24 -20.21 7.11
C VAL A 27 10.48 -20.58 7.93
N ALA A 28 10.56 -21.84 8.36
CA ALA A 28 11.64 -22.35 9.19
C ALA A 28 12.75 -23.01 8.35
N ALA A 29 12.38 -23.65 7.24
CA ALA A 29 13.31 -24.23 6.28
C ALA A 29 12.67 -24.31 4.89
N MET A 30 13.49 -24.27 3.86
CA MET A 30 13.11 -24.50 2.47
C MET A 30 14.23 -25.29 1.78
N GLY A 31 13.87 -26.32 1.03
CA GLY A 31 14.84 -27.16 0.32
C GLY A 31 14.22 -28.41 -0.27
N PRO A 32 14.97 -29.18 -1.06
CA PRO A 32 14.46 -30.41 -1.65
C PRO A 32 14.35 -31.52 -0.59
N ASN A 33 13.27 -32.32 -0.65
CA ASN A 33 13.08 -33.56 0.12
C ASN A 33 13.33 -33.39 1.63
N LEU A 34 12.67 -32.44 2.27
CA LEU A 34 12.84 -32.19 3.71
C LEU A 34 12.29 -33.37 4.53
N ASP A 35 13.16 -34.12 5.22
CA ASP A 35 12.75 -35.19 6.15
C ASP A 35 12.53 -34.63 7.57
N VAL A 36 11.32 -34.14 7.82
CA VAL A 36 10.93 -33.58 9.12
C VAL A 36 10.02 -34.57 9.87
N ARG A 37 10.48 -35.05 11.02
CA ARG A 37 9.74 -36.01 11.86
C ARG A 37 9.47 -35.43 13.23
N VAL A 38 8.31 -34.78 13.37
CA VAL A 38 7.86 -34.20 14.64
C VAL A 38 6.40 -34.54 14.90
N PRO A 39 6.00 -34.79 16.16
CA PRO A 39 4.59 -35.03 16.49
C PRO A 39 3.69 -33.88 16.05
N GLY A 40 2.56 -34.21 15.42
CA GLY A 40 1.58 -33.21 14.97
C GLY A 40 1.98 -32.41 13.74
N LEU A 41 3.01 -32.84 12.99
CA LEU A 41 3.32 -32.29 11.67
C LEU A 41 2.14 -32.53 10.72
N ARG A 42 1.68 -31.46 10.06
CA ARG A 42 0.69 -31.54 8.98
C ARG A 42 1.43 -31.42 7.66
N SER A 43 1.38 -32.44 6.83
CA SER A 43 1.98 -32.41 5.50
C SER A 43 0.93 -32.15 4.43
N VAL A 44 1.27 -31.34 3.44
CA VAL A 44 0.45 -31.05 2.26
C VAL A 44 1.35 -31.17 1.04
N ASP A 45 1.06 -32.12 0.16
CA ASP A 45 1.75 -32.28 -1.11
C ASP A 45 1.08 -31.43 -2.18
N LEU A 46 1.83 -30.49 -2.76
CA LEU A 46 1.35 -29.60 -3.82
C LEU A 46 1.51 -30.18 -5.22
N GLN A 47 2.14 -31.36 -5.39
CA GLN A 47 2.22 -32.10 -6.66
C GLN A 47 2.73 -31.25 -7.84
N GLY A 48 3.72 -30.39 -7.58
CA GLY A 48 4.28 -29.47 -8.58
C GLY A 48 3.49 -28.19 -8.79
N ALA A 49 2.43 -27.92 -8.01
CA ALA A 49 1.71 -26.66 -8.08
C ALA A 49 2.61 -25.48 -7.71
N VAL A 50 2.31 -24.33 -8.30
CA VAL A 50 3.04 -23.09 -8.07
C VAL A 50 2.74 -22.56 -6.67
N LEU A 51 3.80 -22.18 -5.95
CA LEU A 51 3.72 -21.50 -4.67
C LEU A 51 4.48 -20.17 -4.73
N THR A 52 3.79 -19.11 -4.36
CA THR A 52 4.28 -17.72 -4.37
C THR A 52 4.11 -17.08 -2.98
N PRO A 53 4.82 -15.99 -2.68
CA PRO A 53 4.46 -15.09 -1.59
C PRO A 53 3.03 -14.60 -1.75
N GLY A 54 2.31 -14.46 -0.64
CA GLY A 54 1.00 -13.81 -0.63
C GLY A 54 1.10 -12.36 -1.09
N LEU A 55 0.07 -11.86 -1.77
CA LEU A 55 0.06 -10.51 -2.32
C LEU A 55 -0.06 -9.45 -1.23
N ILE A 56 0.55 -8.30 -1.48
CA ILE A 56 0.48 -7.10 -0.66
C ILE A 56 -0.29 -6.03 -1.45
N ASP A 57 -1.46 -5.64 -0.97
CA ASP A 57 -2.22 -4.53 -1.55
C ASP A 57 -2.08 -3.27 -0.68
N GLN A 58 -1.32 -2.30 -1.16
CA GLN A 58 -0.98 -1.10 -0.41
C GLN A 58 -2.01 0.05 -0.53
N HIS A 59 -3.12 -0.13 -1.26
CA HIS A 59 -4.08 0.94 -1.48
C HIS A 59 -5.52 0.41 -1.41
N VAL A 60 -6.01 0.21 -0.19
CA VAL A 60 -7.35 -0.37 0.01
C VAL A 60 -8.22 0.50 0.90
N HIS A 61 -9.47 0.70 0.50
CA HIS A 61 -10.50 1.29 1.35
C HIS A 61 -11.16 0.21 2.23
N VAL A 62 -10.40 -0.36 3.18
CA VAL A 62 -10.83 -1.53 3.99
C VAL A 62 -12.10 -1.28 4.81
N ALA A 63 -12.30 -0.04 5.28
CA ALA A 63 -13.47 0.40 6.04
C ALA A 63 -14.60 0.97 5.14
N GLY A 64 -14.52 0.71 3.84
CA GLY A 64 -15.39 1.28 2.82
C GLY A 64 -14.96 2.67 2.37
N ALA A 65 -15.57 3.11 1.28
CA ALA A 65 -15.27 4.35 0.58
C ALA A 65 -16.59 5.09 0.23
N GLY A 66 -16.50 5.98 -0.76
CA GLY A 66 -17.65 6.57 -1.43
C GLY A 66 -17.87 8.04 -1.10
N GLY A 67 -19.11 8.48 -1.27
CA GLY A 67 -19.53 9.88 -1.07
C GLY A 67 -19.37 10.76 -2.31
N LYS A 68 -18.62 10.33 -3.33
CA LYS A 68 -18.37 11.12 -4.56
C LYS A 68 -19.64 11.46 -5.34
N ARG A 69 -20.71 10.67 -5.19
CA ARG A 69 -22.01 10.87 -5.85
C ARG A 69 -23.17 10.97 -4.83
N GLY A 70 -22.88 11.47 -3.63
CA GLY A 70 -23.83 11.55 -2.52
C GLY A 70 -23.84 10.30 -1.63
N PHE A 71 -24.65 10.32 -0.56
CA PHE A 71 -24.66 9.29 0.49
C PHE A 71 -24.98 7.88 -0.02
N SER A 72 -25.80 7.75 -1.08
CA SER A 72 -26.11 6.46 -1.71
C SER A 72 -24.90 5.78 -2.38
N SER A 73 -23.79 6.50 -2.58
CA SER A 73 -22.56 5.98 -3.17
C SER A 73 -21.53 5.47 -2.16
N LEU A 74 -21.88 5.42 -0.87
CA LEU A 74 -21.05 4.83 0.18
C LEU A 74 -20.96 3.31 -0.02
N THR A 75 -19.75 2.77 0.08
CA THR A 75 -19.53 1.32 -0.01
C THR A 75 -19.35 0.71 1.37
N GLY A 76 -19.65 -0.59 1.48
CA GLY A 76 -19.41 -1.36 2.70
C GLY A 76 -17.92 -1.58 2.97
N GLU A 77 -17.63 -2.11 4.15
CA GLU A 77 -16.31 -2.62 4.49
C GLU A 77 -16.01 -3.91 3.72
N ILE A 78 -14.72 -4.22 3.59
CA ILE A 78 -14.25 -5.45 2.95
C ILE A 78 -13.98 -6.50 4.03
N SER A 79 -14.38 -7.74 3.80
CA SER A 79 -14.12 -8.88 4.70
C SER A 79 -12.75 -9.53 4.44
N MET A 80 -12.22 -10.27 5.42
CA MET A 80 -10.98 -11.04 5.22
C MET A 80 -11.13 -12.09 4.12
N ASP A 81 -12.29 -12.74 4.02
CA ASP A 81 -12.56 -13.77 3.01
C ASP A 81 -12.46 -13.20 1.59
N GLU A 82 -12.90 -11.96 1.38
CA GLU A 82 -12.76 -11.27 0.08
C GLU A 82 -11.30 -11.02 -0.29
N PHE A 83 -10.43 -10.68 0.68
CA PHE A 83 -9.00 -10.54 0.42
C PHE A 83 -8.32 -11.89 0.14
N MET A 84 -8.66 -12.90 0.92
CA MET A 84 -8.12 -14.26 0.75
C MET A 84 -8.50 -14.86 -0.60
N ALA A 85 -9.72 -14.60 -1.08
CA ALA A 85 -10.21 -15.07 -2.38
C ALA A 85 -9.38 -14.53 -3.56
N VAL A 86 -8.68 -13.41 -3.38
CA VAL A 86 -7.81 -12.80 -4.40
C VAL A 86 -6.31 -12.91 -4.05
N GLY A 87 -5.95 -13.72 -3.06
CA GLY A 87 -4.56 -13.98 -2.67
C GLY A 87 -3.88 -12.83 -1.94
N SER A 88 -4.63 -11.79 -1.53
CA SER A 88 -4.10 -10.70 -0.71
C SER A 88 -3.99 -11.17 0.74
N THR A 89 -2.78 -11.17 1.26
CA THR A 89 -2.47 -11.58 2.65
C THR A 89 -2.04 -10.41 3.52
N THR A 90 -1.59 -9.33 2.87
CA THR A 90 -1.25 -8.06 3.53
C THR A 90 -1.98 -6.91 2.86
N VAL A 91 -2.55 -6.00 3.66
CA VAL A 91 -3.25 -4.81 3.16
C VAL A 91 -2.82 -3.54 3.87
N VAL A 92 -2.87 -2.41 3.17
CA VAL A 92 -2.74 -1.07 3.75
C VAL A 92 -4.03 -0.29 3.51
N GLY A 93 -4.76 -0.10 4.60
CA GLY A 93 -6.02 0.63 4.65
C GLY A 93 -5.83 2.15 4.56
N LEU A 94 -6.75 2.84 3.88
CA LEU A 94 -6.72 4.30 3.79
C LEU A 94 -8.10 4.91 3.57
N LEU A 95 -8.24 6.19 3.92
CA LEU A 95 -9.41 7.00 3.55
C LEU A 95 -9.22 7.69 2.19
N GLY A 96 -10.34 8.11 1.61
CA GLY A 96 -10.40 8.74 0.30
C GLY A 96 -10.87 10.19 0.38
N THR A 97 -11.86 10.51 -0.46
CA THR A 97 -12.44 11.86 -0.55
C THR A 97 -13.17 12.28 0.72
N ASP A 98 -14.00 11.40 1.27
CA ASP A 98 -14.85 11.70 2.41
C ASP A 98 -14.11 11.46 3.73
N GLY A 99 -13.66 12.55 4.35
CA GLY A 99 -13.15 12.57 5.73
C GLY A 99 -14.15 13.15 6.74
N ALA A 100 -15.41 13.37 6.32
CA ALA A 100 -16.45 13.96 7.16
C ALA A 100 -17.38 12.89 7.74
N THR A 101 -17.80 11.91 6.92
CA THR A 101 -18.65 10.79 7.37
C THR A 101 -17.86 9.52 7.65
N ARG A 102 -16.62 9.43 7.15
CA ARG A 102 -15.65 8.39 7.51
C ARG A 102 -14.64 8.95 8.50
N SER A 103 -14.20 8.12 9.43
CA SER A 103 -13.25 8.52 10.47
C SER A 103 -12.02 7.62 10.48
N ILE A 104 -10.89 8.18 10.92
CA ILE A 104 -9.63 7.43 11.05
C ILE A 104 -9.76 6.36 12.14
N GLU A 105 -10.57 6.61 13.17
CA GLU A 105 -10.85 5.66 14.24
C GLU A 105 -11.59 4.42 13.73
N ALA A 106 -12.55 4.60 12.81
CA ALA A 106 -13.24 3.47 12.18
C ALA A 106 -12.30 2.67 11.27
N LEU A 107 -11.43 3.36 10.51
CA LEU A 107 -10.37 2.72 9.73
C LEU A 107 -9.42 1.91 10.63
N TYR A 108 -8.98 2.49 11.75
CA TYR A 108 -8.15 1.84 12.73
C TYR A 108 -8.82 0.59 13.32
N ALA A 109 -10.07 0.71 13.76
CA ALA A 109 -10.84 -0.43 14.29
C ALA A 109 -10.94 -1.56 13.27
N LYS A 110 -11.19 -1.24 11.99
CA LYS A 110 -11.24 -2.23 10.91
C LYS A 110 -9.92 -2.94 10.70
N VAL A 111 -8.81 -2.19 10.69
CA VAL A 111 -7.45 -2.73 10.54
C VAL A 111 -7.13 -3.68 11.67
N GLN A 112 -7.47 -3.33 12.91
CA GLN A 112 -7.27 -4.24 14.04
C GLN A 112 -8.14 -5.50 13.94
N GLY A 113 -9.40 -5.37 13.51
CA GLY A 113 -10.26 -6.52 13.26
C GLY A 113 -9.70 -7.49 12.22
N LEU A 114 -9.06 -7.00 11.15
CA LEU A 114 -8.37 -7.85 10.18
C LEU A 114 -7.13 -8.53 10.78
N ASN A 115 -6.36 -7.83 11.61
CA ASN A 115 -5.21 -8.40 12.32
C ASN A 115 -5.63 -9.51 13.30
N GLU A 116 -6.72 -9.30 14.05
CA GLU A 116 -7.28 -10.30 14.97
C GLU A 116 -7.75 -11.57 14.25
N GLN A 117 -8.19 -11.45 13.00
CA GLN A 117 -8.57 -12.58 12.15
C GLN A 117 -7.36 -13.31 11.52
N GLY A 118 -6.14 -12.78 11.71
CA GLY A 118 -4.89 -13.40 11.26
C GLY A 118 -4.32 -12.85 9.95
N MET A 119 -4.90 -11.79 9.39
CA MET A 119 -4.33 -11.06 8.26
C MET A 119 -3.22 -10.10 8.73
N SER A 120 -2.32 -9.66 7.85
CA SER A 120 -1.44 -8.53 8.12
C SER A 120 -2.06 -7.23 7.59
N ALA A 121 -2.59 -6.39 8.46
CA ALA A 121 -3.25 -5.14 8.08
C ALA A 121 -2.57 -3.92 8.71
N TYR A 122 -2.34 -2.91 7.86
CA TYR A 122 -1.75 -1.62 8.20
C TYR A 122 -2.63 -0.48 7.69
N MET A 123 -2.24 0.76 7.94
CA MET A 123 -2.97 1.92 7.42
C MET A 123 -2.14 3.17 7.19
N PHE A 124 -2.67 4.07 6.37
CA PHE A 124 -2.32 5.47 6.36
C PHE A 124 -3.34 6.27 7.18
N THR A 125 -2.87 7.17 8.06
CA THR A 125 -3.72 8.19 8.67
C THR A 125 -4.08 9.27 7.66
N GLY A 126 -4.99 10.17 8.01
CA GLY A 126 -5.46 11.23 7.11
C GLY A 126 -6.39 10.75 5.98
N TYR A 127 -6.76 11.67 5.11
CA TYR A 127 -7.61 11.45 3.95
C TYR A 127 -7.18 12.44 2.85
N TYR A 128 -7.97 12.66 1.79
CA TYR A 128 -7.58 13.59 0.72
C TYR A 128 -7.21 15.01 1.16
N GLY A 129 -7.82 15.52 2.25
CA GLY A 129 -7.62 16.89 2.73
C GLY A 129 -6.33 17.11 3.52
N MET A 130 -5.93 18.38 3.66
CA MET A 130 -4.71 18.80 4.38
C MET A 130 -4.87 18.99 5.89
N ASP A 131 -6.12 19.11 6.38
CA ASP A 131 -6.45 19.29 7.80
C ASP A 131 -7.26 18.12 8.37
N PRO A 132 -6.74 16.87 8.30
CA PRO A 132 -7.47 15.72 8.80
C PRO A 132 -7.49 15.61 10.32
N LYS A 133 -8.56 15.01 10.84
CA LYS A 133 -8.59 14.52 12.22
C LYS A 133 -7.76 13.24 12.29
N HIS A 134 -6.70 13.28 13.07
CA HIS A 134 -5.86 12.14 13.43
C HIS A 134 -6.29 11.59 14.78
N VAL A 135 -5.99 10.31 15.05
CA VAL A 135 -6.38 9.67 16.32
C VAL A 135 -5.70 10.34 17.51
N THR A 136 -4.43 10.72 17.35
CA THR A 136 -3.61 11.41 18.36
C THR A 136 -3.53 12.92 18.13
N GLY A 137 -4.28 13.45 17.16
CA GLY A 137 -4.26 14.88 16.79
C GLY A 137 -3.12 15.32 15.85
N SER A 138 -2.18 14.44 15.47
CA SER A 138 -1.17 14.75 14.45
C SER A 138 -0.71 13.51 13.68
N ILE A 139 -0.15 13.71 12.48
CA ILE A 139 0.48 12.63 11.70
C ILE A 139 1.60 11.99 12.50
N GLN A 140 2.47 12.82 13.09
CA GLN A 140 3.62 12.33 13.86
C GLN A 140 3.16 11.51 15.07
N GLY A 141 2.15 11.95 15.80
CA GLY A 141 1.61 11.21 16.95
C GLY A 141 1.06 9.84 16.54
N ASP A 142 0.29 9.77 15.44
CA ASP A 142 -0.26 8.50 14.94
C ASP A 142 0.87 7.55 14.52
N MET A 143 1.88 8.08 13.82
CA MET A 143 3.08 7.34 13.44
C MET A 143 3.83 6.76 14.64
N VAL A 144 3.90 7.50 15.76
CA VAL A 144 4.64 7.10 16.96
C VAL A 144 3.87 6.11 17.82
N PHE A 145 2.59 6.38 18.10
CA PHE A 145 1.84 5.66 19.12
C PHE A 145 0.92 4.56 18.57
N ILE A 146 0.67 4.52 17.27
CA ILE A 146 -0.26 3.56 16.67
C ILE A 146 0.50 2.63 15.74
N GLN A 147 0.73 1.41 16.18
CA GLN A 147 1.57 0.42 15.49
C GLN A 147 1.23 0.25 13.99
N PRO A 148 -0.05 0.05 13.57
CA PRO A 148 -0.35 -0.21 12.16
C PRO A 148 -0.25 1.03 11.25
N VAL A 149 -0.06 2.24 11.78
CA VAL A 149 0.06 3.45 10.96
C VAL A 149 1.45 3.52 10.33
N LEU A 150 1.51 3.48 9.00
CA LEU A 150 2.76 3.52 8.20
C LEU A 150 3.04 4.89 7.58
N GLY A 151 2.08 5.80 7.61
CA GLY A 151 2.19 7.08 6.94
C GLY A 151 0.88 7.86 6.90
N CYS A 152 0.79 8.83 5.98
CA CYS A 152 -0.38 9.66 5.77
C CYS A 152 -0.83 9.63 4.30
N LYS A 153 -2.15 9.64 4.07
CA LYS A 153 -2.77 9.80 2.76
C LYS A 153 -3.14 11.26 2.54
N ILE A 154 -2.87 11.80 1.34
CA ILE A 154 -3.27 13.14 0.87
C ILE A 154 -3.64 13.07 -0.62
N ALA A 155 -4.42 14.01 -1.14
CA ALA A 155 -4.66 14.17 -2.58
C ALA A 155 -3.99 15.41 -3.16
N ILE A 156 -3.51 15.31 -4.39
CA ILE A 156 -2.98 16.40 -5.21
C ILE A 156 -3.53 16.30 -6.63
N SER A 157 -3.47 17.40 -7.38
CA SER A 157 -3.88 17.45 -8.79
C SER A 157 -5.27 16.85 -9.06
N ASP A 158 -6.19 17.06 -8.12
CA ASP A 158 -7.57 16.58 -8.18
C ASP A 158 -8.51 17.68 -7.67
N ILE A 159 -9.69 17.83 -8.28
CA ILE A 159 -10.70 18.79 -7.82
C ILE A 159 -11.16 18.56 -6.38
N ARG A 160 -10.93 17.35 -5.84
CA ARG A 160 -11.24 16.95 -4.47
C ARG A 160 -10.07 17.16 -3.50
N SER A 161 -8.96 17.72 -3.97
CA SER A 161 -7.80 18.04 -3.13
C SER A 161 -7.96 19.39 -2.43
N SER A 162 -7.06 19.69 -1.49
CA SER A 162 -6.94 21.01 -0.88
C SER A 162 -6.00 21.95 -1.65
N PHE A 163 -5.54 21.56 -2.85
CA PHE A 163 -4.56 22.30 -3.66
C PHE A 163 -3.33 22.77 -2.86
N PRO A 164 -2.64 21.86 -2.14
CA PRO A 164 -1.52 22.24 -1.29
C PRO A 164 -0.34 22.77 -2.10
N THR A 165 0.40 23.71 -1.52
CA THR A 165 1.70 24.14 -2.04
C THR A 165 2.78 23.11 -1.73
N ALA A 166 3.94 23.18 -2.42
CA ALA A 166 5.09 22.34 -2.08
C ALA A 166 5.53 22.53 -0.62
N THR A 167 5.47 23.76 -0.08
CA THR A 167 5.78 24.02 1.33
C THR A 167 4.80 23.33 2.28
N ASP A 168 3.50 23.32 1.97
CA ASP A 168 2.51 22.62 2.78
C ASP A 168 2.77 21.12 2.81
N LEU A 169 3.11 20.53 1.66
CA LEU A 169 3.46 19.12 1.56
C LEU A 169 4.76 18.82 2.30
N MET A 170 5.78 19.69 2.23
CA MET A 170 7.03 19.51 2.98
C MET A 170 6.83 19.47 4.49
N ARG A 171 5.87 20.23 5.03
CA ARG A 171 5.48 20.15 6.46
C ARG A 171 4.94 18.77 6.80
N ARG A 172 4.10 18.18 5.93
CA ARG A 172 3.56 16.83 6.10
C ARG A 172 4.65 15.75 5.95
N VAL A 173 5.57 15.92 4.99
CA VAL A 173 6.74 15.06 4.82
C VAL A 173 7.57 15.03 6.11
N ARG A 174 7.84 16.19 6.71
CA ARG A 174 8.55 16.26 7.99
C ARG A 174 7.86 15.45 9.08
N GLU A 175 6.53 15.51 9.18
CA GLU A 175 5.79 14.74 10.19
C GLU A 175 5.88 13.22 9.98
N VAL A 176 5.72 12.73 8.73
CA VAL A 176 5.85 11.28 8.46
C VAL A 176 7.28 10.79 8.65
N VAL A 177 8.29 11.57 8.23
CA VAL A 177 9.71 11.21 8.33
C VAL A 177 10.14 11.17 9.79
N VAL A 178 9.89 12.24 10.55
CA VAL A 178 10.25 12.29 11.97
C VAL A 178 9.46 11.26 12.77
N GLY A 179 8.17 11.09 12.49
CA GLY A 179 7.36 10.05 13.12
C GLY A 179 7.92 8.65 12.87
N GLY A 180 8.34 8.38 11.62
CA GLY A 180 8.99 7.12 11.25
C GLY A 180 10.33 6.90 11.93
N MET A 181 11.21 7.90 11.96
CA MET A 181 12.50 7.84 12.66
C MET A 181 12.34 7.48 14.15
N VAL A 182 11.35 8.10 14.81
CA VAL A 182 11.09 7.88 16.25
C VAL A 182 10.51 6.48 16.52
N SER A 183 9.67 5.95 15.62
CA SER A 183 8.97 4.68 15.83
C SER A 183 9.58 3.48 15.10
N GLY A 184 10.71 3.66 14.40
CA GLY A 184 11.34 2.60 13.60
C GLY A 184 10.54 2.21 12.36
N LYS A 185 9.75 3.13 11.81
CA LYS A 185 8.95 2.94 10.59
C LYS A 185 9.52 3.76 9.43
N LYS A 186 9.26 3.33 8.19
CA LYS A 186 9.71 4.08 7.01
C LYS A 186 9.07 5.47 6.92
N GLY A 187 7.77 5.60 7.24
CA GLY A 187 7.02 6.85 7.14
C GLY A 187 6.77 7.26 5.70
N ILE A 188 5.56 7.04 5.20
CA ILE A 188 5.20 7.31 3.80
C ILE A 188 4.16 8.42 3.72
N LEU A 189 4.36 9.36 2.80
CA LEU A 189 3.31 10.27 2.35
C LEU A 189 2.77 9.72 1.02
N HIS A 190 1.56 9.15 1.08
CA HIS A 190 0.93 8.50 -0.06
C HIS A 190 -0.04 9.46 -0.75
N PHE A 191 0.19 9.72 -2.03
CA PHE A 191 -0.51 10.75 -2.80
C PHE A 191 -1.53 10.14 -3.75
N HIS A 192 -2.79 10.50 -3.60
CA HIS A 192 -3.79 10.36 -4.66
C HIS A 192 -3.52 11.40 -5.75
N LEU A 193 -3.35 10.97 -7.01
CA LEU A 193 -3.33 11.86 -8.17
C LEU A 193 -4.66 11.84 -8.94
N GLY A 194 -5.19 13.03 -9.15
CA GLY A 194 -6.36 13.27 -10.00
C GLY A 194 -6.01 13.48 -11.48
N GLY A 195 -6.92 14.14 -12.19
CA GLY A 195 -6.78 14.44 -13.62
C GLY A 195 -6.54 15.92 -13.92
N ALA A 196 -6.05 16.71 -12.96
CA ALA A 196 -5.72 18.11 -13.22
C ALA A 196 -4.50 18.23 -14.13
N ALA A 197 -4.44 19.33 -14.88
CA ALA A 197 -3.34 19.60 -15.83
C ALA A 197 -1.97 19.73 -15.16
N SER A 198 -1.93 20.07 -13.86
CA SER A 198 -0.70 20.19 -13.06
C SER A 198 -0.02 18.86 -12.73
N GLN A 199 -0.68 17.72 -12.95
CA GLN A 199 -0.07 16.38 -12.83
C GLN A 199 0.83 16.19 -11.58
N MET A 200 2.14 16.02 -11.76
CA MET A 200 3.13 15.87 -10.68
C MET A 200 3.98 17.12 -10.44
N ASP A 201 3.63 18.28 -11.02
CA ASP A 201 4.44 19.51 -10.95
C ASP A 201 4.82 19.87 -9.51
N VAL A 202 3.88 19.79 -8.57
CA VAL A 202 4.16 20.07 -7.14
C VAL A 202 5.13 19.07 -6.51
N LEU A 203 5.15 17.81 -6.98
CA LEU A 203 6.11 16.82 -6.50
C LEU A 203 7.50 17.10 -7.06
N PHE A 204 7.61 17.52 -8.32
CA PHE A 204 8.89 17.94 -8.87
C PHE A 204 9.41 19.22 -8.21
N GLU A 205 8.54 20.19 -7.92
CA GLU A 205 8.91 21.38 -7.13
C GLU A 205 9.45 20.99 -5.75
N MET A 206 8.83 20.02 -5.08
CA MET A 206 9.34 19.48 -3.80
C MET A 206 10.75 18.89 -3.94
N LEU A 207 11.02 18.14 -5.00
CA LEU A 207 12.34 17.55 -5.24
C LEU A 207 13.38 18.61 -5.59
N ASP A 208 13.06 19.51 -6.51
CA ASP A 208 14.01 20.43 -7.12
C ASP A 208 14.32 21.63 -6.20
N HIS A 209 13.36 22.09 -5.39
CA HIS A 209 13.53 23.29 -4.56
C HIS A 209 13.68 23.00 -3.06
N PHE A 210 13.23 21.84 -2.59
CA PHE A 210 13.23 21.50 -1.16
C PHE A 210 14.01 20.23 -0.83
N GLU A 211 14.66 19.62 -1.83
CA GLU A 211 15.42 18.36 -1.68
C GLU A 211 14.57 17.29 -0.96
N ALA A 212 13.28 17.21 -1.30
CA ALA A 212 12.36 16.33 -0.61
C ALA A 212 12.87 14.88 -0.65
N PRO A 213 12.82 14.15 0.48
CA PRO A 213 13.36 12.81 0.57
C PRO A 213 12.43 11.83 -0.19
N ILE A 214 12.73 11.65 -1.48
CA ILE A 214 11.88 11.00 -2.49
C ILE A 214 11.38 9.61 -2.09
N GLN A 215 12.17 8.87 -1.30
CA GLN A 215 11.82 7.53 -0.83
C GLN A 215 10.62 7.47 0.12
N HIS A 216 10.19 8.63 0.66
CA HIS A 216 9.00 8.75 1.50
C HIS A 216 7.76 9.17 0.71
N LEU A 217 7.91 9.52 -0.56
CA LEU A 217 6.82 10.00 -1.41
C LEU A 217 6.29 8.83 -2.24
N SER A 218 4.98 8.58 -2.18
CA SER A 218 4.34 7.45 -2.86
C SER A 218 3.14 7.93 -3.69
N PRO A 219 3.35 8.39 -4.94
CA PRO A 219 2.28 8.71 -5.87
C PRO A 219 1.56 7.46 -6.41
N THR A 220 0.22 7.45 -6.34
CA THR A 220 -0.65 6.40 -6.91
C THR A 220 -1.55 6.94 -8.04
N HIS A 221 -2.26 6.04 -8.73
CA HIS A 221 -3.11 6.35 -9.88
C HIS A 221 -2.32 6.98 -11.04
N VAL A 222 -1.02 6.74 -11.10
CA VAL A 222 -0.12 7.40 -12.05
C VAL A 222 -0.42 7.02 -13.50
N ALA A 223 -0.97 5.83 -13.74
CA ALA A 223 -1.37 5.34 -15.05
C ALA A 223 -2.80 5.77 -15.45
N ARG A 224 -3.33 6.86 -14.87
CA ARG A 224 -4.65 7.42 -15.22
C ARG A 224 -4.68 7.99 -16.64
N THR A 225 -3.64 8.72 -17.02
CA THR A 225 -3.45 9.33 -18.35
C THR A 225 -2.01 9.09 -18.79
N GLU A 226 -1.77 9.01 -20.09
CA GLU A 226 -0.43 8.75 -20.62
C GLU A 226 0.60 9.82 -20.25
N SER A 227 0.20 11.10 -20.27
CA SER A 227 1.08 12.22 -19.91
C SER A 227 1.47 12.20 -18.43
N LEU A 228 0.51 12.01 -17.52
CA LEU A 228 0.79 11.80 -16.09
C LEU A 228 1.74 10.61 -15.87
N PHE A 229 1.54 9.50 -16.59
CA PHE A 229 2.40 8.33 -16.43
C PHE A 229 3.82 8.58 -16.92
N THR A 230 4.00 9.43 -17.93
CA THR A 230 5.32 9.84 -18.41
C THR A 230 6.07 10.63 -17.34
N GLN A 231 5.40 11.54 -16.63
CA GLN A 231 5.98 12.21 -15.45
C GLN A 231 6.25 11.22 -14.30
N ALA A 232 5.40 10.21 -14.09
CA ALA A 232 5.62 9.22 -13.07
C ALA A 232 6.88 8.36 -13.32
N ILE A 233 7.15 8.01 -14.59
CA ILE A 233 8.40 7.36 -14.98
C ILE A 233 9.59 8.28 -14.67
N GLU A 234 9.52 9.57 -15.00
CA GLU A 234 10.57 10.53 -14.65
C GLU A 234 10.81 10.59 -13.13
N PHE A 235 9.74 10.63 -12.33
CA PHE A 235 9.83 10.58 -10.87
C PHE A 235 10.49 9.29 -10.38
N ALA A 236 10.18 8.14 -10.98
CA ALA A 236 10.80 6.86 -10.64
C ALA A 236 12.30 6.84 -10.99
N LEU A 237 12.68 7.35 -12.16
CA LEU A 237 14.08 7.46 -12.60
C LEU A 237 14.93 8.36 -11.70
N ARG A 238 14.30 9.30 -10.97
CA ARG A 238 14.94 10.10 -9.92
C ARG A 238 15.08 9.37 -8.57
N GLY A 239 14.74 8.08 -8.50
CA GLY A 239 14.84 7.23 -7.30
C GLY A 239 13.53 7.08 -6.51
N GLY A 240 12.40 7.56 -7.06
CA GLY A 240 11.08 7.43 -6.46
C GLY A 240 10.44 6.07 -6.72
N SER A 241 9.37 5.76 -5.98
CA SER A 241 8.51 4.62 -6.27
C SER A 241 7.15 5.12 -6.75
N ILE A 242 6.57 4.47 -7.75
CA ILE A 242 5.24 4.81 -8.29
C ILE A 242 4.28 3.64 -8.13
N ASP A 243 3.01 3.93 -7.86
CA ASP A 243 1.98 2.93 -7.64
C ASP A 243 0.92 2.94 -8.77
N ILE A 244 0.84 1.82 -9.49
CA ILE A 244 -0.06 1.64 -10.63
C ILE A 244 -1.34 0.95 -10.18
N THR A 245 -2.47 1.62 -10.35
CA THR A 245 -3.77 1.09 -9.90
C THR A 245 -4.36 0.09 -10.89
N THR A 246 -4.83 -1.04 -10.38
CA THR A 246 -5.37 -2.14 -11.20
C THR A 246 -6.85 -1.98 -11.54
N GLY A 247 -7.65 -1.34 -10.67
CA GLY A 247 -9.12 -1.30 -10.75
C GLY A 247 -9.77 0.08 -10.95
N ALA A 248 -9.03 1.09 -11.42
CA ALA A 248 -9.53 2.46 -11.55
C ALA A 248 -9.35 3.03 -12.97
N SER A 249 -9.54 4.36 -13.12
CA SER A 249 -9.23 5.07 -14.37
C SER A 249 -7.82 4.76 -14.84
N LYS A 250 -7.69 4.27 -16.07
CA LYS A 250 -6.43 3.83 -16.67
C LYS A 250 -6.39 4.22 -18.15
N TYR A 251 -5.21 4.61 -18.65
CA TYR A 251 -5.02 4.87 -20.09
C TYR A 251 -4.60 3.60 -20.85
N THR A 252 -4.05 2.61 -20.14
CA THR A 252 -3.64 1.29 -20.67
C THR A 252 -3.83 0.24 -19.58
N ASP A 253 -3.70 -1.04 -19.93
CA ASP A 253 -3.76 -2.11 -18.93
C ASP A 253 -2.59 -2.02 -17.93
N PRO A 254 -2.83 -2.26 -16.63
CA PRO A 254 -1.83 -2.04 -15.58
C PRO A 254 -0.49 -2.76 -15.82
N HIS A 255 -0.54 -3.99 -16.34
CA HIS A 255 0.66 -4.77 -16.65
C HIS A 255 1.48 -4.15 -17.80
N LEU A 256 0.83 -3.54 -18.80
CA LEU A 256 1.52 -2.83 -19.89
C LEU A 256 2.15 -1.53 -19.40
N ALA A 257 1.48 -0.81 -18.49
CA ALA A 257 2.07 0.36 -17.83
C ALA A 257 3.32 -0.05 -17.03
N ALA A 258 3.25 -1.14 -16.26
CA ALA A 258 4.39 -1.66 -15.51
C ALA A 258 5.56 -2.04 -16.44
N LEU A 259 5.30 -2.75 -17.54
CA LEU A 259 6.32 -3.09 -18.54
C LEU A 259 6.97 -1.84 -19.15
N ARG A 260 6.16 -0.84 -19.54
CA ARG A 260 6.68 0.44 -20.05
C ARG A 260 7.59 1.15 -19.06
N ALA A 261 7.23 1.13 -17.77
CA ALA A 261 8.09 1.72 -16.73
C ALA A 261 9.41 0.95 -16.59
N LEU A 262 9.36 -0.38 -16.54
CA LEU A 262 10.56 -1.24 -16.47
C LEU A 262 11.48 -1.09 -17.69
N GLU A 263 10.92 -0.89 -18.89
CA GLU A 263 11.68 -0.64 -20.12
C GLU A 263 12.39 0.72 -20.12
N ALA A 264 11.92 1.69 -19.32
CA ALA A 264 12.49 3.03 -19.24
C ALA A 264 13.72 3.12 -18.31
N GLY A 265 13.96 2.11 -17.48
CA GLY A 265 15.05 2.05 -16.48
C GLY A 265 14.56 2.12 -15.04
#